data_AF-A0A921NNN9-F1
#
_entry.id   AF-A0A921NNN9-F1
#
_cell.length_a   1.000
_cell.length_b   1.000
_cell.length_c   1.000
_cell.angle_alpha   90.00
_cell.angle_beta   90.00
_cell.angle_gamma   90.00
#
_symmetry.space_group_name_H-M   'P 1'
#
loop_
_entity.id
_entity.type
_entity.pdbx_description
1 polymer ?
#
loop_
_entity_poly.entity_id
_entity_poly.type
_entity_poly.pdbx_seq_one_letter_code
_entity_poly.pdbx_strand_id
1 'polypeptide(L)'
;MQLPRNMLKDALKNGRVKIGLWMGLGHPAAAEIASRAGFDWCLIDGGYGSFDTSRVLAQLQAMDSEALPVLRVPRNDSEMIRQALDLGVQTIVVPMVETAEQAAEMAAAMRNPPQGTRRVGTVHTRASGYGAVYDCAGEVNDEVCLFVQIESETALRNLPLIAACQGVDGILVGADDLAASMGHTGRPNAPQVQAAITEAARTVTEAGKILGMIASSEGGRGQMRGARRDFHLGRRRYLAPAQEPDPAVGGRGGRGYVVVQDAPAGGCGPGAGGAWETAPFAAGGWHGFRPFLSMRPVK
;
A
#
# COMPACT_ATOMS: atom_id res chain seq x y z
N MET A 1 -18.10 8.83 21.45
CA MET A 1 -17.83 7.70 20.51
C MET A 1 -16.47 7.12 20.84
N GLN A 2 -16.25 5.84 20.55
CA GLN A 2 -14.93 5.22 20.71
C GLN A 2 -13.97 5.74 19.63
N LEU A 3 -12.67 5.77 19.95
CA LEU A 3 -11.62 6.08 18.98
C LEU A 3 -11.69 5.10 17.79
N PRO A 4 -11.73 5.59 16.53
CA PRO A 4 -11.71 4.72 15.35
C PRO A 4 -10.40 3.92 15.26
N ARG A 5 -10.51 2.61 15.12
CA ARG A 5 -9.36 1.73 14.89
C ARG A 5 -8.94 1.70 13.42
N ASN A 6 -7.64 1.72 13.16
CA ASN A 6 -7.07 1.56 11.83
C ASN A 6 -6.96 0.08 11.48
N MET A 7 -8.06 -0.44 10.92
CA MET A 7 -8.19 -1.84 10.52
C MET A 7 -7.18 -2.25 9.43
N LEU A 8 -6.68 -1.30 8.63
CA LEU A 8 -5.65 -1.58 7.63
C LEU A 8 -4.33 -1.85 8.34
N LYS A 9 -3.89 -0.94 9.21
CA LYS A 9 -2.67 -1.11 10.01
C LYS A 9 -2.68 -2.41 10.82
N ASP A 10 -3.79 -2.70 11.50
CA ASP A 10 -3.96 -3.94 12.25
C ASP A 10 -3.83 -5.18 11.35
N ALA A 11 -4.47 -5.17 10.19
CA ALA A 11 -4.37 -6.29 9.26
C ALA A 11 -2.94 -6.50 8.72
N LEU A 12 -2.25 -5.41 8.41
CA LEU A 12 -0.91 -5.43 7.85
C LEU A 12 0.18 -5.79 8.86
N LYS A 13 0.02 -5.43 10.14
CA LYS A 13 0.92 -5.85 11.22
C LYS A 13 0.78 -7.32 11.61
N ASN A 14 -0.38 -7.90 11.34
CA ASN A 14 -0.66 -9.33 11.53
C ASN A 14 -0.43 -10.12 10.22
N GLY A 15 0.53 -9.67 9.40
CA GLY A 15 0.35 -9.35 8.00
C GLY A 15 -0.42 -10.31 7.13
N ARG A 16 -1.71 -9.99 7.16
CA ARG A 16 -2.65 -10.29 6.11
C ARG A 16 -2.30 -9.47 4.88
N VAL A 17 -2.30 -10.14 3.73
CA VAL A 17 -2.20 -9.47 2.44
C VAL A 17 -3.41 -8.59 2.21
N LYS A 18 -3.19 -7.32 1.88
CA LYS A 18 -4.24 -6.36 1.52
C LYS A 18 -4.02 -5.82 0.11
N ILE A 19 -5.07 -5.86 -0.71
CA ILE A 19 -5.06 -5.41 -2.10
C ILE A 19 -5.77 -4.07 -2.20
N GLY A 20 -5.02 -3.05 -2.62
CA GLY A 20 -5.55 -1.70 -2.82
C GLY A 20 -5.77 -1.29 -4.27
N LEU A 21 -6.53 -0.22 -4.46
CA LEU A 21 -6.68 0.49 -5.73
C LEU A 21 -6.10 1.90 -5.65
N TRP A 22 -5.32 2.30 -6.66
CA TRP A 22 -4.83 3.66 -6.80
C TRP A 22 -5.84 4.56 -7.54
N MET A 23 -6.31 5.65 -6.91
CA MET A 23 -7.30 6.56 -7.50
C MET A 23 -6.67 7.88 -7.95
N GLY A 24 -6.45 8.02 -9.26
CA GLY A 24 -5.89 9.24 -9.86
C GLY A 24 -6.91 10.24 -10.41
N LEU A 25 -8.22 9.93 -10.38
CA LEU A 25 -9.24 10.81 -10.98
C LEU A 25 -9.61 12.00 -10.08
N GLY A 26 -9.40 11.89 -8.77
CA GLY A 26 -9.68 12.98 -7.82
C GLY A 26 -11.15 13.43 -7.78
N HIS A 27 -12.10 12.51 -7.99
CA HIS A 27 -13.53 12.81 -8.10
C HIS A 27 -14.36 11.93 -7.15
N PRO A 28 -15.31 12.49 -6.37
CA PRO A 28 -16.08 11.74 -5.38
C PRO A 28 -16.86 10.55 -5.96
N ALA A 29 -17.49 10.72 -7.13
CA ALA A 29 -18.20 9.60 -7.79
C ALA A 29 -17.26 8.41 -8.14
N ALA A 30 -16.01 8.70 -8.51
CA ALA A 30 -15.04 7.64 -8.77
C ALA A 30 -14.63 6.93 -7.46
N ALA A 31 -14.49 7.69 -6.37
CA ALA A 31 -14.17 7.16 -5.06
C ALA A 31 -15.31 6.27 -4.50
N GLU A 32 -16.57 6.69 -4.66
CA GLU A 32 -17.74 5.89 -4.27
C GLU A 32 -17.78 4.55 -5.02
N ILE A 33 -17.62 4.58 -6.34
CA ILE A 33 -17.59 3.36 -7.18
C ILE A 33 -16.41 2.47 -6.78
N ALA A 34 -15.23 3.06 -6.59
CA ALA A 34 -14.02 2.34 -6.21
C ALA A 34 -14.15 1.66 -4.84
N SER A 35 -14.75 2.32 -3.84
CA SER A 35 -14.90 1.76 -2.50
C SER A 35 -15.74 0.47 -2.48
N ARG A 36 -16.67 0.31 -3.43
CA ARG A 36 -17.54 -0.86 -3.59
C ARG A 36 -16.99 -1.94 -4.53
N ALA A 37 -15.81 -1.72 -5.10
CA ALA A 37 -15.26 -2.63 -6.11
C ALA A 37 -14.54 -3.87 -5.52
N GLY A 38 -14.66 -4.11 -4.21
CA GLY A 38 -14.10 -5.27 -3.52
C GLY A 38 -12.61 -5.18 -3.19
N PHE A 39 -12.06 -3.97 -3.17
CA PHE A 39 -10.71 -3.69 -2.69
C PHE A 39 -10.67 -3.59 -1.18
N ASP A 40 -9.57 -3.99 -0.56
CA ASP A 40 -9.39 -3.81 0.88
C ASP A 40 -9.18 -2.35 1.27
N TRP A 41 -8.64 -1.56 0.35
CA TRP A 41 -8.35 -0.14 0.55
C TRP A 41 -8.28 0.63 -0.78
N CYS A 42 -8.48 1.93 -0.73
CA CYS A 42 -8.36 2.82 -1.88
C CYS A 42 -7.45 4.00 -1.55
N LEU A 43 -6.45 4.23 -2.40
CA LEU A 43 -5.54 5.37 -2.28
C LEU A 43 -6.12 6.58 -3.02
N ILE A 44 -6.41 7.63 -2.28
CA ILE A 44 -6.64 8.97 -2.83
C ILE A 44 -5.27 9.57 -3.14
N ASP A 45 -5.02 9.90 -4.40
CA ASP A 45 -3.71 10.39 -4.83
C ASP A 45 -3.67 11.93 -4.85
N GLY A 46 -2.80 12.50 -4.02
CA GLY A 46 -2.48 13.92 -4.03
C GLY A 46 -1.30 14.30 -4.92
N GLY A 47 -0.54 13.33 -5.44
CA GLY A 47 0.73 13.54 -6.16
C GLY A 47 0.59 14.00 -7.60
N TYR A 48 -0.48 13.60 -8.31
CA TYR A 48 -0.72 14.01 -9.69
C TYR A 48 -1.97 14.90 -9.78
N GLY A 49 -1.75 16.21 -9.98
CA GLY A 49 -2.81 17.22 -10.10
C GLY A 49 -2.80 18.25 -8.97
N SER A 50 -3.81 19.13 -8.95
CA SER A 50 -3.94 20.14 -7.89
C SER A 50 -4.47 19.49 -6.62
N PHE A 51 -3.61 19.33 -5.61
CA PHE A 51 -4.01 18.91 -4.27
C PHE A 51 -4.89 19.97 -3.61
N ASP A 52 -6.06 19.53 -3.16
CA ASP A 52 -7.02 20.36 -2.44
C ASP A 52 -7.68 19.49 -1.37
N THR A 53 -7.57 19.92 -0.11
CA THR A 53 -8.14 19.22 1.05
C THR A 53 -9.66 19.09 0.93
N SER A 54 -10.33 20.02 0.26
CA SER A 54 -11.77 19.97 0.00
C SER A 54 -12.15 18.83 -0.96
N ARG A 55 -11.33 18.59 -1.99
CA ARG A 55 -11.51 17.45 -2.92
C ARG A 55 -11.19 16.12 -2.26
N VAL A 56 -10.18 16.08 -1.39
CA VAL A 56 -9.89 14.90 -0.58
C VAL A 56 -11.08 14.61 0.35
N LEU A 57 -11.60 15.63 1.05
CA LEU A 57 -12.77 15.51 1.91
C LEU A 57 -14.00 14.98 1.15
N ALA A 58 -14.29 15.52 -0.04
CA ALA A 58 -15.41 15.07 -0.85
C ALA A 58 -15.29 13.59 -1.24
N GLN A 59 -14.09 13.12 -1.57
CA GLN A 59 -13.85 11.69 -1.84
C GLN A 59 -14.01 10.84 -0.57
N LEU A 60 -13.46 11.28 0.56
CA LEU A 60 -13.61 10.59 1.86
C LEU A 60 -15.07 10.50 2.33
N GLN A 61 -15.90 11.49 1.98
CA GLN A 61 -17.34 11.49 2.29
C GLN A 61 -18.14 10.58 1.35
N ALA A 62 -17.68 10.42 0.10
CA ALA A 62 -18.33 9.60 -0.91
C ALA A 62 -17.98 8.11 -0.78
N MET A 63 -16.80 7.79 -0.26
CA MET A 63 -16.43 6.42 0.07
C MET A 63 -17.33 5.88 1.19
N ASP A 64 -17.86 4.68 1.00
CA ASP A 64 -18.42 3.91 2.10
C ASP A 64 -17.31 3.17 2.87
N SER A 65 -17.68 2.49 3.95
CA SER A 65 -16.72 1.82 4.81
C SER A 65 -16.24 0.45 4.31
N GLU A 66 -16.56 0.01 3.08
CA GLU A 66 -16.09 -1.29 2.57
C GLU A 66 -14.59 -1.29 2.29
N ALA A 67 -14.09 -0.24 1.64
CA ALA A 67 -12.67 -0.05 1.40
C ALA A 67 -12.08 1.03 2.32
N LEU A 68 -10.94 0.73 2.94
CA LEU A 68 -10.29 1.65 3.87
C LEU A 68 -9.56 2.78 3.10
N PRO A 69 -9.75 4.06 3.46
CA PRO A 69 -9.09 5.16 2.77
C PRO A 69 -7.61 5.25 3.13
N VAL A 70 -6.78 5.39 2.10
CA VAL A 70 -5.36 5.74 2.18
C VAL A 70 -5.15 7.05 1.43
N LEU A 71 -4.28 7.93 1.90
CA LEU A 71 -3.96 9.17 1.20
C LEU A 71 -2.47 9.25 0.93
N ARG A 72 -2.10 9.41 -0.35
CA ARG A 72 -0.74 9.86 -0.70
C ARG A 72 -0.70 11.38 -0.70
N VAL A 73 0.12 11.97 0.16
CA VAL A 73 0.32 13.42 0.14
C VAL A 73 1.13 13.83 -1.10
N PRO A 74 1.01 15.08 -1.58
CA PRO A 74 1.67 15.51 -2.83
C PRO A 74 3.19 15.52 -2.74
N ARG A 75 3.71 15.80 -1.54
CA ARG A 75 5.14 15.95 -1.24
C ARG A 75 5.41 15.61 0.22
N ASN A 76 6.69 15.40 0.50
CA ASN A 76 7.23 15.22 1.84
C ASN A 76 7.12 16.55 2.63
N ASP A 77 5.99 16.74 3.33
CA ASP A 77 5.63 17.99 4.00
C ASP A 77 4.75 17.69 5.24
N SER A 78 5.29 18.04 6.41
CA SER A 78 4.66 17.80 7.72
C SER A 78 3.29 18.48 7.87
N GLU A 79 3.07 19.63 7.23
CA GLU A 79 1.80 20.35 7.32
C GLU A 79 0.71 19.67 6.47
N MET A 80 1.08 19.13 5.31
CA MET A 80 0.16 18.32 4.48
C MET A 80 -0.24 17.02 5.19
N ILE A 81 0.69 16.37 5.88
CA ILE A 81 0.38 15.22 6.74
C ILE A 81 -0.61 15.61 7.82
N ARG A 82 -0.39 16.73 8.51
CA ARG A 82 -1.30 17.21 9.55
C ARG A 82 -2.72 17.44 9.01
N GLN A 83 -2.83 18.09 7.86
CA GLN A 83 -4.12 18.33 7.19
C GLN A 83 -4.81 17.02 6.80
N ALA A 84 -4.07 16.06 6.24
CA ALA A 84 -4.56 14.72 5.93
C ALA A 84 -5.12 14.00 7.16
N LEU A 85 -4.40 14.06 8.28
CA LEU A 85 -4.84 13.47 9.54
C LEU A 85 -6.06 14.18 10.12
N ASP A 86 -6.18 15.50 9.98
CA ASP A 86 -7.34 16.28 10.43
C ASP A 86 -8.62 15.97 9.63
N LEU A 87 -8.46 15.53 8.37
CA LEU A 87 -9.54 14.95 7.56
C LEU A 87 -9.97 13.56 8.04
N GLY A 88 -9.27 12.97 9.02
CA GLY A 88 -9.58 11.65 9.58
C GLY A 88 -9.00 10.49 8.77
N VAL A 89 -8.05 10.73 7.88
CA VAL A 89 -7.29 9.65 7.24
C VAL A 89 -6.30 9.09 8.25
N GLN A 90 -6.27 7.77 8.43
CA GLN A 90 -5.39 7.11 9.40
C GLN A 90 -4.13 6.53 8.74
N THR A 91 -4.13 6.29 7.44
CA THR A 91 -3.00 5.71 6.70
C THR A 91 -2.54 6.67 5.61
N ILE A 92 -1.28 7.11 5.70
CA ILE A 92 -0.69 8.12 4.81
C ILE A 92 0.53 7.54 4.09
N VAL A 93 0.64 7.81 2.79
CA VAL A 93 1.82 7.54 1.96
C VAL A 93 2.54 8.85 1.67
N VAL A 94 3.83 8.93 1.96
CA VAL A 94 4.65 10.12 1.71
C VAL A 94 5.64 9.84 0.57
N PRO A 95 5.57 10.58 -0.56
CA PRO A 95 6.48 10.41 -1.69
C PRO A 95 7.88 11.00 -1.41
N MET A 96 8.85 10.63 -2.25
CA MET A 96 10.19 11.22 -2.31
C MET A 96 10.92 11.25 -0.95
N VAL A 97 10.88 10.16 -0.19
CA VAL A 97 11.65 10.04 1.06
C VAL A 97 13.01 9.41 0.74
N GLU A 98 14.07 10.17 0.93
CA GLU A 98 15.43 9.79 0.54
C GLU A 98 16.38 9.58 1.73
N THR A 99 16.06 10.09 2.92
CA THR A 99 16.92 9.97 4.11
C THR A 99 16.16 9.54 5.37
N ALA A 100 16.90 9.04 6.36
CA ALA A 100 16.34 8.64 7.64
C ALA A 100 15.81 9.84 8.43
N GLU A 101 16.42 11.02 8.29
CA GLU A 101 15.98 12.26 8.92
C GLU A 101 14.62 12.69 8.38
N GLN A 102 14.44 12.64 7.05
CA GLN A 102 13.13 12.89 6.42
C GLN A 102 12.08 11.89 6.92
N ALA A 103 12.42 10.59 6.97
CA ALA A 103 11.50 9.57 7.44
C ALA A 103 11.11 9.76 8.92
N ALA A 104 12.07 10.16 9.77
CA ALA A 104 11.83 10.47 11.17
C ALA A 104 10.98 11.74 11.34
N GLU A 105 11.19 12.77 10.52
CA GLU A 105 10.35 13.97 10.52
C GLU A 105 8.89 13.62 10.20
N MET A 106 8.66 12.81 9.16
CA MET A 106 7.32 12.37 8.79
C MET A 106 6.69 11.50 9.88
N ALA A 107 7.46 10.61 10.50
CA ALA A 107 6.98 9.79 11.62
C ALA A 107 6.57 10.64 12.83
N ALA A 108 7.29 11.72 13.11
CA ALA A 108 6.95 12.67 14.16
C ALA A 108 5.70 13.50 13.79
N ALA A 109 5.54 13.90 12.54
CA ALA A 109 4.38 14.66 12.06
C ALA A 109 3.06 13.85 12.16
N MET A 110 3.14 12.53 12.17
CA MET A 110 1.97 11.65 12.32
C MET A 110 1.42 11.59 13.76
N ARG A 111 2.24 11.91 14.77
CA ARG A 111 1.96 11.61 16.18
C ARG A 111 1.92 12.84 17.06
N ASN A 112 0.99 12.84 18.02
CA ASN A 112 0.90 13.87 19.04
C ASN A 112 2.08 13.76 20.04
N PRO A 113 2.46 14.86 20.71
CA PRO A 113 3.40 14.83 21.82
C PRO A 113 3.01 13.81 22.90
N PRO A 114 3.99 13.17 23.57
CA PRO A 114 5.44 13.40 23.45
C PRO A 114 6.11 12.61 22.30
N GLN A 115 5.38 11.77 21.57
CA GLN A 115 5.93 10.85 20.57
C GLN A 115 6.18 11.51 19.20
N GLY A 116 5.68 12.73 19.00
CA GLY A 116 5.81 13.45 17.74
C GLY A 116 5.49 14.92 17.88
N THR A 117 5.34 15.58 16.73
CA THR A 117 5.18 17.03 16.58
C THR A 117 3.80 17.43 16.10
N ARG A 118 2.90 16.46 15.86
CA ARG A 118 1.50 16.73 15.49
C ARG A 118 0.85 17.54 16.60
N ARG A 119 0.40 18.75 16.28
CA ARG A 119 -0.41 19.51 17.24
C ARG A 119 -1.67 18.71 17.54
N VAL A 120 -2.00 18.58 18.83
CA VAL A 120 -3.23 17.93 19.27
C VAL A 120 -4.40 18.56 18.51
N GLY A 121 -5.06 17.74 17.70
CA GLY A 121 -6.12 18.19 16.82
C GLY A 121 -7.21 18.89 17.62
N THR A 122 -7.69 20.03 17.12
CA THR A 122 -8.82 20.71 17.77
C THR A 122 -10.06 19.84 17.70
N VAL A 123 -10.99 19.99 18.66
CA VAL A 123 -12.31 19.34 18.66
C VAL A 123 -13.16 19.65 17.42
N HIS A 124 -12.69 20.49 16.50
CA HIS A 124 -13.42 20.91 15.30
C HIS A 124 -13.03 20.13 14.04
N THR A 125 -12.11 19.17 14.12
CA THR A 125 -11.66 18.39 12.95
C THR A 125 -12.54 17.17 12.69
N ARG A 126 -12.58 16.68 11.44
CA ARG A 126 -13.28 15.44 11.09
C ARG A 126 -12.70 14.24 11.84
N ALA A 127 -11.38 14.24 12.07
CA ALA A 127 -10.68 13.19 12.83
C ALA A 127 -11.21 13.01 14.26
N SER A 128 -11.64 14.10 14.91
CA SER A 128 -12.23 14.06 16.25
C SER A 128 -13.74 13.79 16.24
N GLY A 129 -14.34 13.54 15.06
CA GLY A 129 -15.79 13.47 14.91
C GLY A 129 -16.47 14.77 15.35
N TYR A 130 -15.81 15.92 15.13
CA TYR A 130 -16.28 17.23 15.59
C TYR A 130 -16.56 17.27 17.11
N GLY A 131 -15.66 16.67 17.88
CA GLY A 131 -15.72 16.61 19.35
C GLY A 131 -16.44 15.38 19.90
N ALA A 132 -16.96 14.50 19.03
CA ALA A 132 -17.61 13.27 19.45
C ALA A 132 -16.64 12.15 19.86
N VAL A 133 -15.39 12.20 19.40
CA VAL A 133 -14.31 11.28 19.74
C VAL A 133 -13.34 11.98 20.69
N TYR A 134 -13.12 11.37 21.85
CA TYR A 134 -12.21 11.88 22.87
C TYR A 134 -11.04 10.91 23.04
N ASP A 135 -9.82 11.42 22.93
CA ASP A 135 -8.59 10.66 23.13
C ASP A 135 -7.84 11.20 24.34
N CYS A 136 -8.22 10.72 25.52
CA CYS A 136 -7.58 11.10 26.78
C CYS A 136 -6.24 10.42 27.03
N ALA A 137 -6.00 9.27 26.41
CA ALA A 137 -4.84 8.42 26.68
C ALA A 137 -3.73 8.56 25.61
N GLY A 138 -3.98 9.29 24.52
CA GLY A 138 -3.04 9.41 23.40
C GLY A 138 -3.03 8.19 22.48
N GLU A 139 -4.10 7.38 22.53
CA GLU A 139 -4.27 6.14 21.77
C GLU A 139 -4.30 6.40 20.25
N VAL A 140 -4.61 7.63 19.81
CA VAL A 140 -4.61 7.98 18.38
C VAL A 140 -3.24 7.76 17.72
N ASN A 141 -2.15 7.85 18.48
CA ASN A 141 -0.81 7.62 17.97
C ASN A 141 -0.59 6.16 17.55
N ASP A 142 -1.31 5.22 18.15
CA ASP A 142 -1.26 3.81 17.80
C ASP A 142 -2.12 3.47 16.58
N GLU A 143 -3.07 4.34 16.23
CA GLU A 143 -4.00 4.14 15.12
C GLU A 143 -3.56 4.85 13.83
N VAL A 144 -2.50 5.66 13.84
CA VAL A 144 -1.92 6.22 12.61
C VAL A 144 -0.92 5.27 11.95
N CYS A 145 -0.91 5.20 10.62
CA CYS A 145 -0.03 4.33 9.83
C CYS A 145 0.72 5.14 8.78
N LEU A 146 2.05 5.09 8.84
CA LEU A 146 2.92 5.80 7.89
C LEU A 146 3.58 4.84 6.92
N PHE A 147 3.35 5.09 5.63
CA PHE A 147 4.17 4.56 4.55
C PHE A 147 5.07 5.67 3.99
N VAL A 148 6.36 5.37 3.87
CA VAL A 148 7.28 6.21 3.09
C VAL A 148 7.52 5.55 1.75
N GLN A 149 7.46 6.33 0.69
CA GLN A 149 7.68 5.84 -0.66
C GLN A 149 9.13 6.10 -1.08
N ILE A 150 9.80 5.01 -1.46
CA ILE A 150 11.17 5.01 -1.98
C ILE A 150 11.13 4.88 -3.50
N GLU A 151 11.73 5.85 -4.17
CA GLU A 151 11.60 6.02 -5.62
C GLU A 151 12.80 6.69 -6.28
N SER A 152 13.95 6.69 -5.58
CA SER A 152 15.22 7.20 -6.11
C SER A 152 16.39 6.29 -5.73
N GLU A 153 17.48 6.39 -6.48
CA GLU A 153 18.74 5.71 -6.11
C GLU A 153 19.28 6.17 -4.75
N THR A 154 19.06 7.44 -4.39
CA THR A 154 19.43 7.95 -3.07
C THR A 154 18.64 7.25 -1.97
N ALA A 155 17.32 7.13 -2.15
CA ALA A 155 16.47 6.40 -1.23
C ALA A 155 16.88 4.93 -1.09
N LEU A 156 17.24 4.26 -2.20
CA LEU A 156 17.73 2.88 -2.16
C LEU A 156 19.02 2.74 -1.33
N ARG A 157 20.00 3.63 -1.50
CA ARG A 157 21.24 3.60 -0.72
C ARG A 157 21.00 3.80 0.78
N ASN A 158 20.02 4.63 1.13
CA ASN A 158 19.67 4.94 2.52
C ASN A 158 18.59 4.01 3.10
N LEU A 159 18.10 3.05 2.31
CA LEU A 159 16.97 2.20 2.67
C LEU A 159 17.13 1.49 4.03
N PRO A 160 18.29 0.92 4.40
CA PRO A 160 18.45 0.31 5.72
C PRO A 160 18.22 1.30 6.88
N LEU A 161 18.65 2.56 6.71
CA LEU A 161 18.47 3.59 7.72
C LEU A 161 17.02 4.08 7.78
N ILE A 162 16.39 4.29 6.61
CA ILE A 162 14.97 4.63 6.50
C ILE A 162 14.09 3.54 7.13
N ALA A 163 14.41 2.27 6.85
CA ALA A 163 13.71 1.12 7.41
C ALA A 163 13.97 0.94 8.91
N ALA A 164 15.05 1.47 9.47
CA ALA A 164 15.29 1.45 10.92
C ALA A 164 14.50 2.55 11.66
N CYS A 165 13.95 3.56 10.96
CA CYS A 165 13.24 4.66 11.60
C CYS A 165 12.01 4.17 12.39
N GLN A 166 11.95 4.59 13.65
CA GLN A 166 10.76 4.39 14.48
C GLN A 166 9.60 5.22 13.95
N GLY A 167 8.41 4.64 13.98
CA GLY A 167 7.18 5.30 13.55
C GLY A 167 6.92 5.30 12.04
N VAL A 168 7.86 4.82 11.22
CA VAL A 168 7.60 4.33 9.85
C VAL A 168 7.05 2.92 9.95
N ASP A 169 5.80 2.71 9.52
CA ASP A 169 5.15 1.38 9.59
C ASP A 169 5.45 0.55 8.34
N GLY A 170 5.53 1.19 7.17
CA GLY A 170 5.80 0.52 5.91
C GLY A 170 6.59 1.34 4.90
N ILE A 171 7.06 0.65 3.88
CA ILE A 171 7.86 1.21 2.79
C ILE A 171 7.22 0.79 1.48
N LEU A 172 6.89 1.77 0.65
CA LEU A 172 6.28 1.56 -0.66
C LEU A 172 7.30 1.81 -1.77
N VAL A 173 7.47 0.86 -2.69
CA VAL A 173 8.43 1.00 -3.79
C VAL A 173 7.74 1.59 -5.02
N GLY A 174 8.15 2.81 -5.40
CA GLY A 174 7.67 3.51 -6.59
C GLY A 174 8.46 3.08 -7.84
N ALA A 175 8.03 2.01 -8.51
CA ALA A 175 8.81 1.39 -9.59
C ALA A 175 9.07 2.31 -10.80
N ASP A 176 8.09 3.09 -11.23
CA ASP A 176 8.22 3.98 -12.40
C ASP A 176 9.23 5.11 -12.14
N ASP A 177 9.13 5.76 -10.99
CA ASP A 177 9.99 6.87 -10.59
C ASP A 177 11.40 6.35 -10.22
N LEU A 178 11.50 5.18 -9.58
CA LEU A 178 12.80 4.52 -9.36
C LEU A 178 13.49 4.19 -10.69
N ALA A 179 12.75 3.67 -11.67
CA ALA A 179 13.30 3.40 -12.98
C ALA A 179 13.83 4.68 -13.63
N ALA A 180 13.08 5.78 -13.55
CA ALA A 180 13.54 7.08 -14.03
C ALA A 180 14.82 7.55 -13.31
N SER A 181 14.88 7.44 -11.98
CA SER A 181 16.07 7.80 -11.19
C SER A 181 17.29 6.98 -11.60
N MET A 182 17.12 5.71 -11.96
CA MET A 182 18.20 4.80 -12.39
C MET A 182 18.57 4.94 -13.87
N GLY A 183 18.04 5.95 -14.58
CA GLY A 183 18.29 6.15 -16.02
C GLY A 183 17.50 5.21 -16.94
N HIS A 184 16.46 4.56 -16.43
CA HIS A 184 15.57 3.62 -17.13
C HIS A 184 14.14 4.17 -17.26
N THR A 185 13.98 5.46 -17.55
CA THR A 185 12.66 6.14 -17.67
C THR A 185 11.67 5.37 -18.54
N GLY A 186 10.47 5.11 -18.00
CA GLY A 186 9.41 4.35 -18.67
C GLY A 186 9.70 2.85 -18.82
N ARG A 187 10.77 2.34 -18.21
CA ARG A 187 11.19 0.92 -18.27
C ARG A 187 11.30 0.31 -16.85
N PRO A 188 10.21 0.28 -16.06
CA PRO A 188 10.24 -0.30 -14.70
C PRO A 188 10.58 -1.79 -14.67
N ASN A 189 10.39 -2.51 -15.80
CA ASN A 189 10.72 -3.93 -15.92
C ASN A 189 12.16 -4.18 -16.36
N ALA A 190 13.00 -3.15 -16.51
CA ALA A 190 14.41 -3.35 -16.84
C ALA A 190 15.08 -4.26 -15.78
N PRO A 191 15.95 -5.21 -16.16
CA PRO A 191 16.54 -6.17 -15.23
C PRO A 191 17.22 -5.52 -14.02
N GLN A 192 17.91 -4.40 -14.23
CA GLN A 192 18.58 -3.62 -13.19
C GLN A 192 17.57 -3.04 -12.18
N VAL A 193 16.44 -2.52 -12.67
CA VAL A 193 15.38 -1.96 -11.83
C VAL A 193 14.69 -3.08 -11.04
N GLN A 194 14.38 -4.22 -11.67
CA GLN A 194 13.76 -5.36 -11.00
C GLN A 194 14.69 -5.97 -9.93
N ALA A 195 16.00 -6.03 -10.19
CA ALA A 195 16.98 -6.44 -9.19
C ALA A 195 17.00 -5.48 -8.00
N ALA A 196 16.98 -4.17 -8.24
CA ALA A 196 16.91 -3.17 -7.19
C ALA A 196 15.61 -3.25 -6.36
N ILE A 197 14.45 -3.45 -7.01
CA ILE A 197 13.16 -3.64 -6.33
C ILE A 197 13.18 -4.92 -5.47
N THR A 198 13.76 -6.00 -5.99
CA THR A 198 13.89 -7.29 -5.27
C THR A 198 14.75 -7.13 -4.02
N GLU A 199 15.87 -6.43 -4.13
CA GLU A 199 16.77 -6.16 -3.00
C GLU A 199 16.15 -5.21 -1.98
N ALA A 200 15.41 -4.19 -2.45
CA ALA A 200 14.66 -3.30 -1.58
C ALA A 200 13.59 -4.08 -0.79
N ALA A 201 12.82 -4.95 -1.46
CA ALA A 201 11.83 -5.80 -0.82
C ALA A 201 12.43 -6.68 0.29
N ARG A 202 13.60 -7.28 0.02
CA ARG A 202 14.35 -8.06 1.01
C ARG A 202 14.74 -7.20 2.22
N THR A 203 15.33 -6.03 1.97
CA THR A 203 15.76 -5.10 3.03
C THR A 203 14.58 -4.66 3.92
N VAL A 204 13.44 -4.31 3.30
CA VAL A 204 12.22 -3.88 4.01
C VAL A 204 11.67 -4.99 4.90
N THR A 205 11.56 -6.21 4.36
CA THR A 205 10.99 -7.35 5.08
C THR A 205 11.91 -7.84 6.21
N GLU A 206 13.22 -7.88 6.00
CA GLU A 206 14.21 -8.20 7.04
C GLU A 206 14.22 -7.17 8.19
N ALA A 207 13.93 -5.90 7.90
CA ALA A 207 13.75 -4.86 8.91
C ALA A 207 12.41 -4.95 9.68
N GLY A 208 11.57 -5.95 9.37
CA GLY A 208 10.25 -6.10 9.99
C GLY A 208 9.26 -5.01 9.59
N LYS A 209 9.49 -4.34 8.46
CA LYS A 209 8.61 -3.29 7.95
C LYS A 209 7.62 -3.86 6.94
N ILE A 210 6.49 -3.19 6.84
CA ILE A 210 5.44 -3.55 5.91
C ILE A 210 5.87 -3.15 4.50
N LEU A 211 5.94 -4.11 3.56
CA LEU A 211 6.34 -3.84 2.17
C LEU A 211 5.14 -3.52 1.29
N GLY A 212 5.15 -2.38 0.61
CA GLY A 212 4.18 -2.02 -0.43
C GLY A 212 4.82 -2.00 -1.83
N MET A 213 4.11 -2.52 -2.83
CA MET A 213 4.54 -2.49 -4.23
C MET A 213 3.41 -2.05 -5.15
N ILE A 214 3.69 -1.27 -6.20
CA ILE A 214 2.70 -0.92 -7.23
C ILE A 214 2.86 -1.88 -8.42
N ALA A 215 1.79 -2.54 -8.85
CA ALA A 215 1.76 -3.30 -10.11
C ALA A 215 0.83 -2.65 -11.14
N SER A 216 1.40 -2.29 -12.29
CA SER A 216 0.69 -1.72 -13.44
C SER A 216 0.54 -2.69 -14.63
N SER A 217 1.34 -3.77 -14.68
CA SER A 217 1.29 -4.78 -15.76
C SER A 217 0.42 -5.99 -15.40
N GLU A 218 -0.10 -6.71 -16.41
CA GLU A 218 -0.82 -7.98 -16.19
C GLU A 218 0.03 -9.03 -15.48
N GLY A 219 1.33 -9.12 -15.82
CA GLY A 219 2.28 -9.98 -15.14
C GLY A 219 2.40 -9.65 -13.65
N GLY A 220 2.54 -8.36 -13.31
CA GLY A 220 2.56 -7.90 -11.93
C GLY A 220 1.24 -8.18 -11.19
N ARG A 221 0.10 -7.98 -11.87
CA ARG A 221 -1.23 -8.32 -11.33
C ARG A 221 -1.40 -9.82 -11.07
N GLY A 222 -0.90 -10.67 -11.97
CA GLY A 222 -0.94 -12.13 -11.85
C GLY A 222 -0.10 -12.64 -10.67
N GLN A 223 1.11 -12.12 -10.51
CA GLN A 223 1.98 -12.43 -9.37
C GLN A 223 1.32 -12.00 -8.04
N MET A 224 0.71 -10.82 -7.99
CA MET A 224 -0.01 -10.32 -6.82
C MET A 224 -1.24 -11.17 -6.45
N ARG A 225 -2.02 -11.62 -7.44
CA ARG A 225 -3.14 -12.55 -7.20
C ARG A 225 -2.66 -13.92 -6.72
N GLY A 226 -1.53 -14.39 -7.26
CA GLY A 226 -0.84 -15.60 -6.80
C GLY A 226 -0.42 -15.50 -5.33
N ALA A 227 0.22 -14.40 -4.93
CA ALA A 227 0.65 -14.15 -3.55
C ALA A 227 -0.51 -14.18 -2.55
N ARG A 228 -1.65 -13.54 -2.88
CA ARG A 228 -2.86 -13.61 -2.03
C ARG A 228 -3.39 -15.03 -1.86
N ARG A 229 -3.36 -15.83 -2.93
CA ARG A 229 -3.79 -17.24 -2.90
C ARG A 229 -2.82 -18.10 -2.10
N ASP A 230 -1.52 -17.94 -2.33
CA ASP A 230 -0.49 -18.73 -1.66
C ASP A 230 -0.43 -18.43 -0.16
N PHE A 231 -0.70 -17.19 0.26
CA PHE A 231 -0.93 -16.83 1.67
C PHE A 231 -2.14 -17.55 2.27
N HIS A 232 -3.29 -17.56 1.59
CA HIS A 232 -4.47 -18.30 2.03
C HIS A 232 -4.20 -19.81 2.15
N LEU A 233 -3.25 -20.32 1.37
CA LEU A 233 -2.82 -21.72 1.39
C LEU A 233 -1.63 -21.99 2.33
N GLY A 234 -1.21 -21.01 3.14
CA GLY A 234 -0.10 -21.16 4.10
C GLY A 234 1.28 -21.32 3.47
N ARG A 235 1.43 -21.03 2.17
CA ARG A 235 2.70 -21.15 1.45
C ARG A 235 3.50 -19.85 1.58
N ARG A 236 4.56 -19.89 2.40
CA ARG A 236 5.45 -18.74 2.69
C ARG A 236 6.59 -18.62 1.68
N ARG A 237 6.28 -18.30 0.41
CA ARG A 237 7.34 -17.98 -0.57
C ARG A 237 6.88 -16.83 -1.46
N TYR A 238 7.58 -15.69 -1.42
CA TYR A 238 7.80 -14.91 -2.64
C TYR A 238 9.00 -13.96 -2.54
N LEU A 239 9.99 -14.21 -3.40
CA LEU A 239 11.04 -13.30 -3.88
C LEU A 239 11.71 -14.01 -5.07
N ALA A 240 11.23 -13.77 -6.30
CA ALA A 240 12.00 -13.88 -7.55
C ALA A 240 11.13 -13.51 -8.79
N PRO A 241 11.71 -12.87 -9.82
CA PRO A 241 11.03 -12.55 -11.06
C PRO A 241 10.89 -13.81 -11.92
N ALA A 242 9.68 -14.13 -12.37
CA ALA A 242 9.51 -15.04 -13.49
C ALA A 242 9.57 -14.21 -14.79
N GLN A 243 10.60 -14.45 -15.60
CA GLN A 243 10.68 -13.95 -16.98
C GLN A 243 9.44 -14.39 -17.79
N GLU A 244 8.88 -13.38 -18.48
CA GLU A 244 7.87 -13.23 -19.56
C GLU A 244 7.00 -14.40 -20.10
N PRO A 245 5.84 -14.03 -20.71
CA PRO A 245 5.85 -14.03 -22.19
C PRO A 245 5.29 -12.76 -22.89
N ASP A 246 6.04 -12.36 -23.94
CA ASP A 246 5.71 -11.86 -25.29
C ASP A 246 4.82 -10.59 -25.53
N PRO A 247 5.22 -9.66 -26.46
CA PRO A 247 4.64 -8.34 -26.62
C PRO A 247 3.59 -8.32 -27.75
N ALA A 248 2.36 -8.73 -27.44
CA ALA A 248 1.28 -8.65 -28.43
C ALA A 248 -0.11 -8.39 -27.84
N VAL A 249 -0.26 -7.51 -26.84
CA VAL A 249 -1.60 -6.99 -26.50
C VAL A 249 -1.51 -5.52 -26.11
N GLY A 250 -1.96 -4.66 -27.02
CA GLY A 250 -2.28 -3.27 -26.72
C GLY A 250 -3.48 -3.20 -25.78
N GLY A 251 -3.35 -2.46 -24.68
CA GLY A 251 -4.43 -2.21 -23.75
C GLY A 251 -4.20 -0.92 -22.97
N ARG A 252 -4.97 0.13 -23.32
CA ARG A 252 -5.12 1.33 -22.49
C ARG A 252 -5.96 0.96 -21.26
N GLY A 253 -5.51 1.30 -20.06
CA GLY A 253 -6.39 1.34 -18.87
C GLY A 253 -5.72 1.04 -17.53
N GLY A 254 -5.88 1.99 -16.58
CA GLY A 254 -5.81 1.80 -15.12
C GLY A 254 -4.44 1.49 -14.51
N ARG A 255 -3.85 2.44 -13.77
CA ARG A 255 -2.63 2.19 -12.96
C ARG A 255 -2.98 1.56 -11.61
N GLY A 256 -2.30 0.47 -11.26
CA GLY A 256 -1.84 0.16 -9.90
C GLY A 256 -2.78 -0.58 -8.95
N TYR A 257 -2.47 -1.86 -8.69
CA TYR A 257 -2.82 -2.54 -7.44
C TYR A 257 -1.63 -2.43 -6.49
N VAL A 258 -1.87 -2.27 -5.19
CA VAL A 258 -0.81 -2.37 -4.18
C VAL A 258 -1.06 -3.58 -3.30
N VAL A 259 -0.14 -4.54 -3.36
CA VAL A 259 -0.08 -5.65 -2.40
C VAL A 259 0.87 -5.26 -1.30
N VAL A 260 0.37 -5.39 -0.10
CA VAL A 260 1.15 -5.23 1.11
C VAL A 260 1.24 -6.57 1.82
N GLN A 261 2.44 -7.12 2.00
CA GLN A 261 2.67 -8.39 2.71
C GLN A 261 3.96 -8.37 3.56
N ASP A 262 4.02 -9.31 4.50
CA ASP A 262 4.40 -9.25 5.91
C ASP A 262 5.82 -9.72 6.30
N ALA A 263 6.23 -9.34 7.52
CA ALA A 263 7.19 -10.04 8.38
C ALA A 263 6.63 -10.05 9.82
N PRO A 264 6.60 -11.18 10.57
CA PRO A 264 7.77 -11.50 11.43
C PRO A 264 8.00 -12.99 11.80
N ALA A 265 9.22 -13.30 12.30
CA ALA A 265 9.46 -13.94 13.60
C ALA A 265 10.96 -13.91 13.98
N GLY A 266 11.34 -12.98 14.85
CA GLY A 266 12.44 -13.21 15.79
C GLY A 266 11.93 -14.16 16.88
N GLY A 267 12.53 -15.34 16.97
CA GLY A 267 12.21 -16.36 17.96
C GLY A 267 13.05 -17.61 17.72
N CYS A 268 14.09 -17.79 18.53
CA CYS A 268 15.02 -18.92 18.48
C CYS A 268 14.31 -20.27 18.72
N GLY A 269 14.69 -21.31 17.96
CA GLY A 269 14.34 -22.70 18.25
C GLY A 269 14.72 -23.68 17.12
N PRO A 270 15.52 -24.74 17.36
CA PRO A 270 16.11 -25.56 16.31
C PRO A 270 15.24 -26.78 15.94
N GLY A 271 15.30 -27.18 14.66
CA GLY A 271 15.10 -28.56 14.24
C GLY A 271 13.78 -28.88 13.54
N ALA A 272 13.87 -29.17 12.25
CA ALA A 272 13.29 -30.38 11.64
C ALA A 272 13.75 -30.46 10.17
N GLY A 273 14.61 -31.45 9.87
CA GLY A 273 14.86 -31.89 8.51
C GLY A 273 13.64 -32.61 7.93
N GLY A 274 13.50 -32.59 6.60
CA GLY A 274 12.47 -33.31 5.88
C GLY A 274 12.69 -33.23 4.39
N ALA A 275 12.72 -34.39 3.75
CA ALA A 275 13.18 -34.62 2.38
C ALA A 275 12.29 -34.00 1.29
N TRP A 276 12.89 -33.82 0.12
CA TRP A 276 12.23 -33.45 -1.12
C TRP A 276 11.51 -34.67 -1.70
N GLU A 277 10.19 -34.62 -1.83
CA GLU A 277 9.43 -35.53 -2.69
C GLU A 277 8.77 -34.74 -3.82
N THR A 278 9.15 -35.07 -5.05
CA THR A 278 8.44 -34.69 -6.27
C THR A 278 7.32 -35.70 -6.52
N ALA A 279 6.07 -35.24 -6.61
CA ALA A 279 4.98 -36.02 -7.17
C ALA A 279 4.42 -35.31 -8.43
N PRO A 280 4.26 -36.03 -9.56
CA PRO A 280 3.73 -35.49 -10.80
C PRO A 280 2.20 -35.49 -10.76
N PHE A 281 1.55 -34.56 -11.46
CA PHE A 281 0.15 -34.76 -11.83
C PHE A 281 -0.13 -34.42 -13.29
N ALA A 282 -0.89 -35.34 -13.88
CA ALA A 282 -1.06 -35.62 -15.28
C ALA A 282 -1.97 -34.62 -16.02
N ALA A 283 -1.86 -34.70 -17.34
CA ALA A 283 -2.66 -34.01 -18.34
C ALA A 283 -4.16 -34.35 -18.25
N GLY A 284 -5.00 -33.38 -18.63
CA GLY A 284 -6.44 -33.60 -18.81
C GLY A 284 -7.17 -32.40 -19.40
N GLY A 285 -7.25 -32.36 -20.74
CA GLY A 285 -8.47 -32.03 -21.50
C GLY A 285 -9.04 -30.60 -21.47
N TRP A 286 -8.84 -29.89 -22.58
CA TRP A 286 -9.69 -28.78 -23.03
C TRP A 286 -11.07 -29.30 -23.50
N HIS A 287 -12.18 -28.66 -23.11
CA HIS A 287 -13.37 -28.41 -23.96
C HIS A 287 -14.39 -27.50 -23.25
N GLY A 288 -14.95 -26.52 -23.98
CA GLY A 288 -16.33 -26.06 -23.75
C GLY A 288 -16.56 -24.59 -23.39
N PHE A 289 -16.43 -23.70 -24.38
CA PHE A 289 -17.01 -22.35 -24.38
C PHE A 289 -18.53 -22.42 -24.59
N ARG A 290 -19.36 -21.73 -23.78
CA ARG A 290 -20.65 -21.12 -24.21
C ARG A 290 -21.09 -20.00 -23.24
N PRO A 291 -21.55 -18.84 -23.74
CA PRO A 291 -22.02 -17.71 -22.92
C PRO A 291 -23.51 -17.86 -22.59
N PHE A 292 -23.96 -17.34 -21.44
CA PHE A 292 -25.38 -17.23 -21.12
C PHE A 292 -25.73 -15.78 -20.78
N LEU A 293 -26.37 -15.12 -21.75
CA LEU A 293 -27.09 -13.86 -21.62
C LEU A 293 -28.53 -14.20 -22.04
N SER A 294 -29.49 -14.12 -21.10
CA SER A 294 -30.91 -14.22 -21.40
C SER A 294 -31.67 -13.30 -20.46
N MET A 295 -32.06 -12.14 -20.99
CA MET A 295 -33.11 -11.29 -20.41
C MET A 295 -34.46 -11.97 -20.69
N ARG A 296 -35.33 -12.02 -19.68
CA ARG A 296 -36.74 -12.44 -19.85
C ARG A 296 -37.63 -11.21 -20.01
N PRO A 297 -38.65 -11.22 -20.88
CA PRO A 297 -39.67 -10.19 -20.90
C PRO A 297 -40.68 -10.43 -19.77
N VAL A 298 -41.07 -9.35 -19.11
CA VAL A 298 -42.16 -9.30 -18.11
C VAL A 298 -43.49 -9.17 -18.86
N LYS A 299 -44.47 -9.98 -18.48
CA LYS A 299 -45.90 -9.77 -18.80
C LYS A 299 -46.54 -8.95 -17.71
#